data_AF-A0A9N9ED80-F1
#
_entry.id   AF-A0A9N9ED80-F1
#
_cell.length_a   1.000
_cell.length_b   1.000
_cell.length_c   1.000
_cell.angle_alpha   90.00
_cell.angle_beta   90.00
_cell.angle_gamma   90.00
#
_symmetry.space_group_name_H-M   'P 1'
#
loop_
_entity.id
_entity.type
_entity.pdbx_description
1 polymer ?
#
loop_
_entity_poly.entity_id
_entity_poly.type
_entity_poly.pdbx_seq_one_letter_code
_entity_poly.pdbx_strand_id
1 'polypeptide(L)'
;VFKESSGSVSETKKIQVEEFEFDPEKERLSNLLDKLYKEEEVVSKQSNLNKEDLKTLQEMLQESIQKKERTKYYIIDTPGIGDTKMSDNEVLDIIAEAVYLTKDGLSQVLFVVGGRFDQYEMATYNLLRTIIFDEHITEHTTITRTHFADFRSKEKRQKDI
;
A
#
# COMPACT_ATOMS: atom_id res chain seq x y z
N VAL A 1 0.72 -4.04 12.65
CA VAL A 1 0.97 -5.25 11.82
C VAL A 1 -0.34 -5.96 11.57
N PHE A 2 -1.03 -5.54 10.51
CA PHE A 2 -2.25 -6.17 9.99
C PHE A 2 -2.01 -7.66 9.77
N LYS A 3 -2.89 -8.52 10.29
CA LYS A 3 -2.81 -9.97 10.12
C LYS A 3 -4.10 -10.44 9.46
N GLU A 4 -3.98 -10.94 8.23
CA GLU A 4 -5.04 -11.76 7.66
C GLU A 4 -5.01 -13.14 8.34
N SER A 5 -6.14 -13.58 8.88
CA SER A 5 -6.27 -14.90 9.46
C SER A 5 -6.26 -15.96 8.35
N SER A 6 -5.71 -17.14 8.62
CA SER A 6 -5.62 -18.24 7.65
C SER A 6 -6.97 -18.94 7.38
N GLY A 7 -8.09 -18.24 7.58
CA GLY A 7 -9.44 -18.81 7.49
C GLY A 7 -10.55 -17.76 7.59
N SER A 8 -10.82 -17.07 6.49
CA SER A 8 -12.12 -16.54 6.02
C SER A 8 -13.06 -15.79 6.99
N VAL A 9 -12.53 -15.21 8.06
CA VAL A 9 -13.21 -14.18 8.86
C VAL A 9 -12.14 -13.17 9.26
N SER A 10 -12.22 -11.94 8.75
CA SER A 10 -11.39 -10.84 9.25
C SER A 10 -11.55 -10.74 10.77
N GLU A 11 -10.43 -10.87 11.49
CA GLU A 11 -10.41 -10.75 12.95
C GLU A 11 -10.47 -9.29 13.41
N THR A 12 -10.47 -8.33 12.49
CA THR A 12 -10.52 -6.89 12.79
C THR A 12 -11.92 -6.55 13.31
N LYS A 13 -12.01 -6.38 14.63
CA LYS A 13 -13.26 -6.00 15.34
C LYS A 13 -13.39 -4.50 15.62
N LYS A 14 -12.30 -3.75 15.39
CA LYS A 14 -12.20 -2.31 15.66
C LYS A 14 -11.18 -1.69 14.73
N ILE A 15 -11.25 -0.38 14.56
CA ILE A 15 -10.29 0.38 13.75
C ILE A 15 -8.88 0.13 14.26
N GLN A 16 -7.95 -0.14 13.33
CA GLN A 16 -6.52 -0.16 13.60
C GLN A 16 -5.84 0.87 12.70
N VAL A 17 -4.95 1.67 13.27
CA VAL A 17 -4.21 2.69 12.54
C VAL A 17 -2.72 2.37 12.61
N GLU A 18 -2.06 2.31 11.46
CA GLU A 18 -0.61 2.16 11.35
C GLU A 18 -0.03 3.36 10.59
N GLU A 19 0.97 4.01 11.18
CA GLU A 19 1.66 5.15 10.59
C GLU A 19 2.99 4.67 9.98
N PHE A 20 3.32 5.16 8.79
CA PHE A 20 4.63 4.95 8.20
C PHE A 20 5.09 6.16 7.38
N GLU A 21 6.39 6.32 7.22
CA GLU A 21 6.98 7.38 6.40
C GLU A 21 7.65 6.80 5.16
N PHE A 22 7.30 7.33 3.99
CA PHE A 22 7.82 6.85 2.72
C PHE A 22 8.08 8.01 1.76
N ASP A 23 9.16 7.91 0.99
CA ASP A 23 9.40 8.74 -0.19
C ASP A 23 10.03 7.85 -1.27
N PRO A 24 9.31 7.58 -2.37
CA PRO A 24 9.78 6.66 -3.40
C PRO A 24 11.10 7.09 -4.04
N GLU A 25 11.34 8.40 -4.16
CA GLU A 25 12.56 8.91 -4.79
C GLU A 25 13.76 8.80 -3.85
N LYS A 26 13.59 9.13 -2.57
CA LYS A 26 14.60 8.93 -1.53
C LYS A 26 14.97 7.46 -1.43
N GLU A 27 14.01 6.55 -1.50
CA GLU A 27 14.26 5.10 -1.51
C GLU A 27 15.05 4.67 -2.76
N ARG A 28 14.69 5.19 -3.95
CA ARG A 28 15.46 4.95 -5.19
C ARG A 28 16.90 5.45 -5.09
N LEU A 29 17.10 6.65 -4.54
CA LEU A 29 18.43 7.23 -4.37
C LEU A 29 19.25 6.46 -3.32
N SER A 30 18.65 6.03 -2.21
CA SER A 30 19.31 5.16 -1.22
C SER A 30 19.77 3.85 -1.85
N ASN A 31 18.89 3.19 -2.62
CA ASN A 31 19.23 1.96 -3.34
C ASN A 31 20.34 2.17 -4.38
N LEU A 32 20.42 3.35 -5.01
CA LEU A 32 21.50 3.70 -5.93
C LEU A 32 22.81 3.93 -5.18
N LEU A 33 22.78 4.63 -4.05
CA LEU A 33 23.93 4.87 -3.20
C LEU A 33 24.52 3.55 -2.66
N ASP A 34 23.67 2.62 -2.21
CA ASP A 34 24.08 1.28 -1.77
C ASP A 34 24.76 0.48 -2.89
N LYS A 35 24.28 0.62 -4.13
CA LYS A 35 24.92 -0.01 -5.30
C LYS A 35 26.29 0.60 -5.56
N LEU A 36 26.42 1.92 -5.47
CA LEU A 36 27.70 2.60 -5.67
C LEU A 36 28.75 2.22 -4.62
N TYR A 37 28.35 2.06 -3.34
CA TYR A 37 29.26 1.56 -2.30
C TYR A 37 29.73 0.13 -2.57
N LYS A 38 28.83 -0.74 -3.06
CA LYS A 38 29.21 -2.10 -3.48
C LYS A 38 30.09 -2.11 -4.72
N GLU A 39 29.84 -1.20 -5.67
CA GLU A 39 30.67 -1.05 -6.85
C GLU A 39 32.06 -0.53 -6.49
N GLU A 40 32.23 0.36 -5.51
CA GLU A 40 33.56 0.77 -5.02
C GLU A 40 34.42 -0.43 -4.56
N GLU A 41 33.77 -1.45 -3.96
CA GLU A 41 34.39 -2.72 -3.56
C GLU A 41 34.83 -3.57 -4.79
N VAL A 42 34.06 -3.52 -5.89
CA VAL A 42 34.29 -4.28 -7.14
C VAL A 42 35.19 -3.53 -8.16
N VAL A 43 35.20 -2.19 -8.15
CA VAL A 43 35.94 -1.29 -9.05
C VAL A 43 37.46 -1.34 -8.82
N SER A 44 37.91 -2.07 -7.81
CA SER A 44 39.32 -2.49 -7.70
C SER A 44 39.83 -3.30 -8.91
N LYS A 45 38.98 -3.68 -9.89
CA LYS A 45 39.43 -4.47 -11.05
C LYS A 45 39.12 -3.99 -12.47
N GLN A 46 38.15 -3.11 -12.78
CA GLN A 46 37.76 -2.93 -14.22
C GLN A 46 36.88 -1.72 -14.63
N SER A 47 36.98 -0.52 -14.05
CA SER A 47 36.25 0.66 -14.57
C SER A 47 37.14 1.90 -14.80
N ASN A 48 36.71 2.77 -15.74
CA ASN A 48 37.38 4.02 -16.12
C ASN A 48 37.06 5.20 -15.18
N LEU A 49 36.26 4.99 -14.13
CA LEU A 49 35.94 6.01 -13.14
C LEU A 49 37.07 6.05 -12.10
N ASN A 50 37.67 7.22 -11.92
CA ASN A 50 38.67 7.38 -10.87
C ASN A 50 37.95 7.40 -9.50
N LYS A 51 38.66 7.03 -8.43
CA LYS A 51 38.08 6.93 -7.07
C LYS A 51 37.51 8.26 -6.56
N GLU A 52 38.07 9.39 -6.98
CA GLU A 52 37.64 10.72 -6.58
C GLU A 52 36.26 11.09 -7.17
N ASP A 53 36.03 10.71 -8.42
CA ASP A 53 34.73 10.89 -9.08
C ASP A 53 33.63 10.08 -8.38
N LEU A 54 33.93 8.84 -8.00
CA LEU A 54 33.00 7.98 -7.25
C LEU A 54 32.65 8.57 -5.89
N LYS A 55 33.67 9.06 -5.16
CA LYS A 55 33.48 9.72 -3.87
C LYS A 55 32.62 10.97 -3.99
N THR A 56 32.89 11.81 -5.01
CA THR A 56 32.10 13.02 -5.28
C THR A 56 30.63 12.68 -5.56
N LEU A 57 30.38 11.64 -6.37
CA LEU A 57 29.02 11.17 -6.66
C LEU A 57 28.29 10.64 -5.42
N GLN A 58 29.00 9.91 -4.55
CA GLN A 58 28.45 9.44 -3.28
C GLN A 58 28.03 10.62 -2.38
N GLU A 59 28.88 11.62 -2.23
CA GLU A 59 28.59 12.84 -1.44
C GLU A 59 27.38 13.60 -1.99
N MET A 60 27.32 13.82 -3.31
CA MET A 60 26.17 14.48 -3.97
C MET A 60 24.85 13.73 -3.76
N LEU A 61 24.88 12.40 -3.81
CA LEU A 61 23.69 11.57 -3.57
C LEU A 61 23.27 11.59 -2.11
N GLN A 62 24.22 11.51 -1.17
CA GLN A 62 23.94 11.65 0.26
C GLN A 62 23.25 12.97 0.59
N GLU A 63 23.78 14.08 0.08
CA GLU A 63 23.14 15.39 0.27
C GLU A 63 21.73 15.44 -0.31
N SER A 64 21.53 14.85 -1.50
CA SER A 64 20.23 14.82 -2.17
C SER A 64 19.19 14.00 -1.38
N ILE A 65 19.61 12.86 -0.82
CA ILE A 65 18.79 12.03 0.07
C ILE A 65 18.43 12.79 1.35
N GLN A 66 19.39 13.51 1.93
CA GLN A 66 19.17 14.24 3.19
C GLN A 66 18.22 15.43 3.01
N LYS A 67 18.29 16.12 1.86
CA LYS A 67 17.39 17.24 1.51
C LYS A 67 15.94 16.80 1.23
N LYS A 68 15.70 15.51 0.98
CA LYS A 68 14.35 14.99 0.73
C LYS A 68 13.63 14.65 2.04
N GLU A 69 12.48 15.27 2.25
CA GLU A 69 11.55 14.91 3.32
C GLU A 69 10.77 13.64 2.95
N ARG A 70 10.36 12.87 3.97
CA ARG A 70 9.49 11.71 3.77
C ARG A 70 8.03 12.14 3.95
N THR A 71 7.15 11.57 3.13
CA THR A 71 5.71 11.76 3.31
C THR A 71 5.22 10.79 4.37
N LYS A 72 4.40 11.29 5.30
CA LYS A 72 3.74 10.46 6.32
C LYS A 72 2.44 9.88 5.76
N TYR A 73 2.26 8.58 5.94
CA TYR A 73 1.12 7.80 5.51
C TYR A 73 0.46 7.13 6.70
N TYR A 74 -0.86 7.00 6.62
CA TYR A 74 -1.69 6.30 7.61
C TYR A 74 -2.46 5.19 6.89
N ILE A 75 -2.36 3.97 7.40
CA ILE A 75 -3.22 2.85 7.00
C ILE A 75 -4.28 2.70 8.07
N ILE A 76 -5.54 2.81 7.68
CA ILE A 76 -6.68 2.61 8.56
C ILE A 76 -7.36 1.31 8.13
N ASP A 77 -7.22 0.28 8.97
CA ASP A 77 -7.87 -1.02 8.78
C ASP A 77 -9.19 -1.05 9.53
N THR A 78 -10.23 -1.49 8.84
CA THR A 78 -11.61 -1.52 9.33
C THR A 78 -12.13 -2.97 9.36
N PRO A 79 -13.13 -3.25 10.21
CA PRO A 79 -13.94 -4.46 10.05
C PRO A 79 -14.56 -4.53 8.65
N GLY A 80 -14.71 -5.76 8.13
CA GLY A 80 -15.33 -6.03 6.82
C GLY A 80 -16.83 -6.32 6.92
N ILE A 81 -17.60 -5.90 5.92
CA ILE A 81 -19.01 -6.27 5.79
C ILE A 81 -19.09 -7.75 5.37
N GLY A 82 -19.98 -8.53 5.99
CA GLY A 82 -20.12 -9.97 5.72
C GLY A 82 -18.99 -10.86 6.25
N ASP A 83 -17.89 -10.26 6.74
CA ASP A 83 -16.67 -10.95 7.16
C ASP A 83 -16.44 -10.91 8.68
N THR A 84 -17.45 -10.48 9.43
CA THR A 84 -17.40 -10.37 10.90
C THR A 84 -18.64 -10.98 11.54
N LYS A 85 -18.63 -11.15 12.86
CA LYS A 85 -19.83 -11.54 13.63
C LYS A 85 -20.76 -10.35 13.93
N MET A 86 -20.45 -9.17 13.40
CA MET A 86 -21.19 -7.93 13.61
C MET A 86 -22.27 -7.80 12.54
N SER A 87 -23.32 -7.03 12.83
CA SER A 87 -24.29 -6.65 11.81
C SER A 87 -23.67 -5.64 10.84
N ASP A 88 -24.19 -5.59 9.61
CA ASP A 88 -23.72 -4.65 8.60
C ASP A 88 -23.78 -3.19 9.08
N ASN A 89 -24.81 -2.82 9.84
CA ASN A 89 -24.94 -1.47 10.40
C ASN A 89 -23.83 -1.14 11.40
N GLU A 90 -23.45 -2.07 12.29
CA GLU A 90 -22.35 -1.84 13.23
C GLU A 90 -21.01 -1.70 12.49
N VAL A 91 -20.81 -2.46 11.41
CA VAL A 91 -19.62 -2.31 10.56
C VAL A 91 -19.63 -0.96 9.84
N LEU A 92 -20.76 -0.54 9.28
CA LEU A 92 -20.91 0.74 8.62
C LEU A 92 -20.62 1.92 9.56
N ASP A 93 -21.10 1.86 10.81
CA ASP A 93 -20.82 2.89 11.84
C ASP A 93 -19.31 3.00 12.11
N ILE A 94 -18.61 1.86 12.19
CA ILE A 94 -17.15 1.84 12.40
C ILE A 94 -16.42 2.40 11.18
N ILE A 95 -16.85 2.06 9.97
CA ILE A 95 -16.24 2.59 8.75
C ILE A 95 -16.49 4.11 8.65
N ALA A 96 -17.67 4.60 9.02
CA ALA A 96 -17.96 6.03 9.08
C ALA A 96 -17.03 6.76 10.07
N GLU A 97 -16.77 6.17 11.24
CA GLU A 97 -15.78 6.69 12.20
C GLU A 97 -14.37 6.72 11.59
N ALA A 98 -13.96 5.67 10.88
CA ALA A 98 -12.67 5.61 10.19
C ALA A 98 -12.51 6.71 9.13
N VAL A 99 -13.55 6.98 8.35
CA VAL A 99 -13.56 8.06 7.34
C VAL A 99 -13.52 9.44 8.00
N TYR A 100 -14.17 9.61 9.16
CA TYR A 100 -14.06 10.84 9.94
C TYR A 100 -12.62 11.11 10.42
N LEU A 101 -11.84 10.06 10.72
CA LEU A 101 -10.40 10.20 11.03
C LEU A 101 -9.58 10.71 9.83
N THR A 102 -10.05 10.54 8.59
CA THR A 102 -9.38 11.03 7.37
C THR A 102 -9.89 12.39 6.90
N LYS A 103 -10.41 13.23 7.81
CA LYS A 103 -10.95 14.56 7.49
C LYS A 103 -9.97 15.51 6.77
N ASP A 104 -8.67 15.28 6.91
CA ASP A 104 -7.63 16.06 6.24
C ASP A 104 -7.32 15.54 4.81
N GLY A 105 -8.03 14.50 4.37
CA GLY A 105 -7.96 13.95 3.02
C GLY A 105 -7.83 12.42 3.02
N LEU A 106 -8.54 11.77 2.11
CA LEU A 106 -8.43 10.34 1.82
C LEU A 106 -7.78 10.16 0.46
N SER A 107 -6.54 9.67 0.44
CA SER A 107 -5.79 9.51 -0.81
C SER A 107 -6.25 8.31 -1.64
N GLN A 108 -6.61 7.22 -0.96
CA GLN A 108 -6.89 5.93 -1.59
C GLN A 108 -7.77 5.08 -0.67
N VAL A 109 -8.74 4.36 -1.25
CA VAL A 109 -9.42 3.24 -0.61
C VAL A 109 -8.93 1.94 -1.23
N LEU A 110 -8.53 0.98 -0.40
CA LEU A 110 -8.26 -0.39 -0.85
C LEU A 110 -9.50 -1.24 -0.54
N PHE A 111 -10.27 -1.58 -1.57
CA PHE A 111 -11.41 -2.50 -1.41
C PHE A 111 -10.90 -3.93 -1.56
N VAL A 112 -10.66 -4.58 -0.42
CA VAL A 112 -10.00 -5.89 -0.35
C VAL A 112 -11.02 -7.01 -0.52
N VAL A 113 -10.76 -7.92 -1.46
CA VAL A 113 -11.63 -9.09 -1.73
C VAL A 113 -10.83 -10.39 -1.72
N GLY A 114 -11.40 -11.45 -1.14
CA GLY A 114 -10.75 -12.76 -1.06
C GLY A 114 -10.79 -13.58 -2.37
N GLY A 115 -11.57 -13.14 -3.35
CA GLY A 115 -11.85 -13.89 -4.57
C GLY A 115 -12.02 -13.00 -5.81
N ARG A 116 -12.67 -13.53 -6.83
CA ARG A 116 -13.08 -12.72 -7.99
C ARG A 116 -14.12 -11.69 -7.55
N PHE A 117 -14.07 -10.49 -8.13
CA PHE A 117 -15.04 -9.45 -7.85
C PHE A 117 -16.38 -9.80 -8.51
N ASP A 118 -17.32 -10.29 -7.72
CA ASP A 118 -18.61 -10.78 -8.18
C ASP A 118 -19.76 -9.82 -7.81
N GLN A 119 -20.99 -10.28 -7.99
CA GLN A 119 -22.20 -9.51 -7.68
C GLN A 119 -22.39 -9.21 -6.18
N TYR A 120 -21.89 -10.07 -5.29
CA TYR A 120 -21.92 -9.82 -3.85
C TYR A 120 -20.94 -8.70 -3.51
N GLU A 121 -19.71 -8.78 -4.02
CA GLU A 121 -18.72 -7.72 -3.79
C GLU A 121 -19.11 -6.38 -4.41
N MET A 122 -19.76 -6.40 -5.58
CA MET A 122 -20.35 -5.22 -6.19
C MET A 122 -21.45 -4.60 -5.30
N ALA A 123 -22.31 -5.42 -4.71
CA ALA A 123 -23.37 -4.93 -3.82
C ALA A 123 -22.78 -4.30 -2.55
N THR A 124 -21.80 -4.94 -1.92
CA THR A 124 -21.07 -4.42 -0.76
C THR A 124 -20.37 -3.10 -1.09
N TYR A 125 -19.68 -3.03 -2.23
CA TYR A 125 -19.03 -1.80 -2.68
C TYR A 125 -20.04 -0.66 -2.91
N ASN A 126 -21.17 -0.96 -3.55
CA ASN A 126 -22.23 0.03 -3.78
C ASN A 126 -22.87 0.52 -2.49
N LEU A 127 -23.01 -0.34 -1.48
CA LEU A 127 -23.48 0.05 -0.16
C LEU A 127 -22.52 1.07 0.48
N LEU A 128 -21.21 0.78 0.50
CA LEU A 128 -20.20 1.71 1.01
C LEU A 128 -20.19 3.03 0.24
N ARG A 129 -20.19 2.96 -1.10
CA ARG A 129 -20.20 4.13 -1.98
C ARG A 129 -21.44 5.02 -1.78
N THR A 130 -22.58 4.44 -1.41
CA THR A 130 -23.85 5.19 -1.28
C THR A 130 -24.06 5.74 0.12
N ILE A 131 -23.64 5.01 1.15
CA ILE A 131 -23.94 5.33 2.55
C ILE A 131 -22.80 6.08 3.22
N ILE A 132 -21.55 5.69 2.96
CA ILE A 132 -20.37 6.21 3.66
C ILE A 132 -19.68 7.30 2.84
N PHE A 133 -19.50 7.02 1.55
CA PHE A 133 -18.77 7.88 0.64
C PHE A 133 -19.71 8.59 -0.35
N ASP A 134 -19.13 9.36 -1.27
CA ASP A 134 -19.82 9.88 -2.44
C ASP A 134 -19.43 9.10 -3.71
N GLU A 135 -19.91 9.55 -4.87
CA GLU A 135 -19.63 8.90 -6.14
C GLU A 135 -18.18 9.02 -6.62
N HIS A 136 -17.43 10.03 -6.18
CA HIS A 136 -16.05 10.27 -6.56
C HIS A 136 -15.09 9.31 -5.86
N ILE A 137 -15.51 8.62 -4.81
CA ILE A 137 -14.68 7.61 -4.14
C ILE A 137 -14.17 6.53 -5.09
N THR A 138 -14.92 6.26 -6.17
CA THR A 138 -14.51 5.29 -7.19
C THR A 138 -13.21 5.69 -7.87
N GLU A 139 -12.94 6.99 -8.02
CA GLU A 139 -11.69 7.52 -8.59
C GLU A 139 -10.48 7.26 -7.66
N HIS A 140 -10.74 7.05 -6.36
CA HIS A 140 -9.74 6.78 -5.33
C HIS A 140 -9.71 5.31 -4.89
N THR A 141 -10.63 4.48 -5.36
CA THR A 141 -10.74 3.07 -4.96
C THR A 141 -9.89 2.18 -5.85
N THR A 142 -9.04 1.35 -5.23
CA THR A 142 -8.38 0.22 -5.88
C THR A 142 -8.95 -1.09 -5.34
N ILE A 143 -9.51 -1.92 -6.22
CA ILE A 143 -9.91 -3.29 -5.87
C ILE A 143 -8.65 -4.14 -5.70
N THR A 144 -8.48 -4.69 -4.50
CA THR A 144 -7.28 -5.45 -4.12
C THR A 144 -7.67 -6.89 -3.85
N ARG A 145 -7.36 -7.78 -4.78
CA ARG A 145 -7.66 -9.21 -4.63
C ARG A 145 -6.57 -9.94 -3.88
N THR A 146 -6.95 -10.66 -2.84
CA THR A 146 -6.08 -11.54 -2.05
C THR A 146 -6.32 -13.01 -2.42
N HIS A 147 -5.61 -13.93 -1.74
CA HIS A 147 -5.72 -15.39 -1.95
C HIS A 147 -5.48 -15.91 -3.38
N PHE A 148 -4.98 -15.07 -4.28
CA PHE A 148 -4.54 -15.49 -5.60
C PHE A 148 -3.03 -15.78 -5.59
N ALA A 149 -2.64 -16.98 -5.16
CA ALA A 149 -1.23 -17.38 -5.02
C ALA A 149 -0.39 -17.13 -6.28
N ASP A 150 -1.04 -17.23 -7.44
CA ASP A 150 -0.43 -17.10 -8.76
C ASP A 150 -0.42 -15.67 -9.32
N PHE A 151 -0.70 -14.65 -8.49
CA PHE A 151 -0.77 -13.25 -8.90
C PHE A 151 0.48 -12.73 -9.60
N ARG A 152 1.65 -13.34 -9.37
CA ARG A 152 2.90 -12.98 -10.06
C ARG A 152 2.94 -13.43 -11.52
N SER A 153 2.23 -14.50 -11.89
CA SER A 153 2.19 -15.01 -13.27
C SER A 153 1.21 -14.23 -14.14
N LYS A 154 1.72 -13.56 -15.18
CA LYS A 154 0.90 -12.85 -16.16
C LYS A 154 -0.06 -13.78 -16.90
N GLU A 155 0.42 -14.97 -17.27
CA GLU A 155 -0.39 -15.97 -17.98
C GLU A 155 -1.57 -16.43 -17.10
N LYS A 156 -1.31 -16.73 -15.82
CA LYS A 156 -2.36 -17.16 -14.91
C LYS A 156 -3.37 -16.05 -14.63
N ARG A 157 -2.92 -14.79 -14.48
CA ARG A 157 -3.82 -13.61 -14.40
C ARG A 157 -4.73 -13.51 -15.63
N GLN A 158 -4.21 -13.70 -16.83
CA GLN A 158 -4.98 -13.57 -18.07
C GLN A 158 -6.01 -14.68 -18.27
N LYS A 159 -5.78 -15.87 -17.69
CA LYS A 159 -6.73 -16.99 -17.71
C LYS A 159 -7.81 -16.87 -16.64
N ASP A 160 -7.61 -15.99 -15.67
CA ASP A 160 -8.49 -15.77 -14.54
C ASP A 160 -9.47 -14.61 -14.79
N ILE A 161 -10.16 -14.69 -15.95
CA ILE A 161 -11.28 -13.81 -16.34
C ILE A 161 -12.59 -14.46 -15.92
#